data_AF-A0A940X1L3-F1
#
_entry.id   AF-A0A940X1L3-F1
#
_cell.length_a   1.000
_cell.length_b   1.000
_cell.length_c   1.000
_cell.angle_alpha   90.00
_cell.angle_beta   90.00
_cell.angle_gamma   90.00
#
_symmetry.space_group_name_H-M   'P 1'
#
loop_
_entity.id
_entity.type
_entity.pdbx_description
1 polymer ?
#
loop_
_entity_poly.entity_id
_entity_poly.type
_entity_poly.pdbx_seq_one_letter_code
_entity_poly.pdbx_strand_id
1 'polypeptide(L)'
;MEHYYDYEQEINRLKQQIHYLNQHINKLNEYINHLNIYEYYIQEMKIETVKGMLQLGHLIEKEIKDSQGIHRFYIGNIKINEIEDSGTVSVGITEKETDTESPKVIPEEASEEIKELFEEIKSHLAIEEVPVFFQKLAVEPKVLKEVWDKSKNKLQTTQIQSFYEEILQILSQLPDGEQDLDLSNLTIEEAVCEAAVTRIETYSKTLIMMILLLQSLLPGYLKKDLQKNMMKQKKIYAHVQQPNGQVDSIQLMRNIKKTFELRELPTSYKDLAENSEAVTYLYNRLVVIVSSEGEDMFKKMKSHFLETVESMEQDIELVELDSEQMGFLYGHLLTMVEEYSKYVVLDYLVVPMCK
;
A
#
# COMPACT_ATOMS: atom_id res chain seq x y z
N MET A 1 30.87 16.92 54.47
CA MET A 1 29.68 16.08 54.20
C MET A 1 29.02 16.47 52.89
N GLU A 2 28.80 17.76 52.59
CA GLU A 2 28.17 18.21 51.34
C GLU A 2 28.80 17.63 50.06
N HIS A 3 30.12 17.67 49.89
CA HIS A 3 30.80 17.07 48.73
C HIS A 3 30.54 15.55 48.56
N TYR A 4 30.23 14.81 49.63
CA TYR A 4 29.97 13.37 49.52
C TYR A 4 28.59 13.09 48.88
N TYR A 5 27.62 13.97 49.16
CA TYR A 5 26.26 13.89 48.62
C TYR A 5 26.22 14.21 47.11
N ASP A 6 27.09 15.12 46.67
CA ASP A 6 27.28 15.51 45.27
C ASP A 6 27.81 14.33 44.42
N TYR A 7 28.86 13.65 44.90
CA TYR A 7 29.38 12.44 44.25
C TYR A 7 28.36 11.30 44.20
N GLU A 8 27.54 11.12 45.23
CA GLU A 8 26.52 10.06 45.25
C GLU A 8 25.40 10.32 44.23
N GLN A 9 24.99 11.57 44.03
CA GLN A 9 24.05 11.96 42.98
C GLN A 9 24.65 11.73 41.58
N GLU A 10 25.90 12.14 41.35
CA GLU A 10 26.55 11.98 40.04
C GLU A 10 26.80 10.50 39.70
N ILE A 11 27.19 9.66 40.68
CA ILE A 11 27.31 8.21 40.51
C ILE A 11 25.96 7.59 40.12
N ASN A 12 24.85 8.03 40.73
CA ASN A 12 23.53 7.51 40.39
C ASN A 12 23.05 7.99 39.00
N ARG A 13 23.36 9.23 38.61
CA ARG A 13 23.13 9.75 37.25
C ARG A 13 23.88 8.93 36.20
N LEU A 14 25.16 8.65 36.42
CA LEU A 14 25.99 7.83 35.53
C LEU A 14 25.47 6.38 35.41
N LYS A 15 25.01 5.77 36.52
CA LYS A 15 24.38 4.43 36.49
C LYS A 15 23.11 4.41 35.62
N GLN A 16 22.27 5.43 35.72
CA GLN A 16 21.06 5.56 34.89
C GLN A 16 21.41 5.71 33.41
N GLN A 17 22.43 6.52 33.08
CA GLN A 17 22.92 6.66 31.70
C GLN A 17 23.48 5.36 31.14
N ILE A 18 24.28 4.60 31.91
CA ILE A 18 24.78 3.28 31.52
C ILE A 18 23.62 2.30 31.28
N HIS A 19 22.60 2.30 32.13
CA HIS A 19 21.42 1.44 31.96
C HIS A 19 20.66 1.79 30.67
N TYR A 20 20.44 3.08 30.40
CA TYR A 20 19.80 3.56 29.17
C TYR A 20 20.59 3.18 27.91
N LEU A 21 21.92 3.35 27.92
CA LEU A 21 22.79 2.96 26.80
C LEU A 21 22.76 1.45 26.54
N ASN A 22 22.76 0.61 27.59
CA ASN A 22 22.65 -0.83 27.44
C ASN A 22 21.28 -1.26 26.86
N GLN A 23 20.18 -0.61 27.25
CA GLN A 23 18.87 -0.83 26.61
C GLN A 23 18.90 -0.45 25.12
N HIS A 24 19.62 0.62 24.75
CA HIS A 24 19.74 1.06 23.36
C HIS A 24 20.61 0.11 22.52
N ILE A 25 21.71 -0.39 23.08
CA ILE A 25 22.57 -1.41 22.46
C ILE A 25 21.79 -2.71 22.23
N ASN A 26 20.99 -3.17 23.19
CA ASN A 26 20.18 -4.37 23.02
C ASN A 26 19.15 -4.21 21.88
N LYS A 27 18.46 -3.06 21.81
CA LYS A 27 17.56 -2.75 20.68
C LYS A 27 18.27 -2.70 19.33
N LEU A 28 19.51 -2.19 19.28
CA LEU A 28 20.34 -2.21 18.07
C LEU A 28 20.78 -3.63 17.69
N ASN A 29 21.08 -4.50 18.66
CA ASN A 29 21.44 -5.89 18.41
C ASN A 29 20.22 -6.72 17.95
N GLU A 30 19.04 -6.51 18.54
CA GLU A 30 17.77 -7.06 18.05
C GLU A 30 17.49 -6.60 16.60
N TYR A 31 17.71 -5.31 16.31
CA TYR A 31 17.59 -4.76 14.96
C TYR A 31 18.57 -5.42 13.97
N ILE A 32 19.85 -5.56 14.31
CA ILE A 32 20.88 -6.19 13.46
C ILE A 32 20.57 -7.68 13.24
N ASN A 33 20.14 -8.40 14.28
CA ASN A 33 19.81 -9.83 14.21
C ASN A 33 18.50 -10.14 13.47
N HIS A 34 17.78 -9.13 12.98
CA HIS A 34 16.53 -9.28 12.21
C HIS A 34 16.61 -8.72 10.78
N LEU A 35 17.81 -8.30 10.33
CA LEU A 35 18.05 -8.00 8.92
C LEU A 35 18.43 -9.29 8.20
N ASN A 36 17.58 -9.76 7.28
CA ASN A 36 17.89 -10.92 6.45
C ASN A 36 19.10 -10.61 5.56
N ILE A 37 20.17 -11.39 5.64
CA ILE A 37 21.34 -11.24 4.77
C ILE A 37 21.27 -12.28 3.65
N TYR A 38 21.22 -11.81 2.41
CA TYR A 38 21.16 -12.66 1.22
C TYR A 38 22.49 -12.55 0.46
N GLU A 39 23.21 -13.67 0.31
CA GLU A 39 24.52 -13.70 -0.34
C GLU A 39 24.48 -14.49 -1.65
N TYR A 40 24.89 -13.85 -2.76
CA TYR A 40 24.87 -14.41 -4.11
C TYR A 40 26.30 -14.54 -4.64
N TYR A 41 26.68 -15.74 -5.10
CA TYR A 41 28.03 -16.04 -5.59
C TYR A 41 27.99 -16.37 -7.09
N ILE A 42 28.55 -15.48 -7.90
CA ILE A 42 28.56 -15.57 -9.38
C ILE A 42 30.00 -15.80 -9.84
N GLN A 43 30.30 -16.95 -10.44
CA GLN A 43 31.68 -17.30 -10.80
C GLN A 43 32.22 -16.45 -11.96
N GLU A 44 31.44 -16.30 -13.04
CA GLU A 44 31.84 -15.53 -14.22
C GLU A 44 30.63 -14.85 -14.86
N MET A 45 30.81 -13.60 -15.28
CA MET A 45 29.85 -12.83 -16.07
C MET A 45 30.49 -12.39 -17.38
N LYS A 46 29.85 -12.65 -18.51
CA LYS A 46 30.32 -12.31 -19.86
C LYS A 46 29.34 -11.36 -20.53
N ILE A 47 29.84 -10.26 -21.07
CA ILE A 47 29.05 -9.20 -21.71
C ILE A 47 29.73 -8.85 -23.03
N GLU A 48 29.00 -8.95 -24.13
CA GLU A 48 29.59 -8.83 -25.46
C GLU A 48 29.85 -7.36 -25.84
N THR A 49 28.82 -6.52 -25.88
CA THR A 49 28.96 -5.09 -26.19
C THR A 49 28.14 -4.23 -25.23
N VAL A 50 28.72 -3.13 -24.72
CA VAL A 50 28.04 -2.14 -23.87
C VAL A 50 27.86 -0.83 -24.65
N LYS A 51 26.61 -0.40 -24.83
CA LYS A 51 26.23 0.93 -25.36
C LYS A 51 25.49 1.70 -24.28
N GLY A 52 26.16 2.68 -23.66
CA GLY A 52 25.63 3.42 -22.50
C GLY A 52 26.13 2.90 -21.14
N MET A 53 25.37 3.10 -20.08
CA MET A 53 25.77 2.70 -18.72
C MET A 53 25.30 1.29 -18.39
N LEU A 54 26.24 0.42 -18.01
CA LEU A 54 25.98 -0.93 -17.52
C LEU A 54 26.10 -0.92 -15.99
N GLN A 55 25.03 -1.18 -15.26
CA GLN A 55 25.00 -1.21 -13.79
C GLN A 55 24.54 -2.65 -13.33
N LEU A 56 25.29 -3.37 -12.45
CA LEU A 56 24.96 -4.64 -11.62
C LEU A 56 24.79 -4.54 -10.00
N GLY A 57 23.65 -4.26 -9.30
CA GLY A 57 23.56 -3.56 -7.93
C GLY A 57 22.41 -2.51 -7.61
N HIS A 58 22.64 -1.20 -7.25
CA HIS A 58 21.56 -0.14 -7.01
C HIS A 58 21.87 1.35 -7.43
N LEU A 59 20.86 2.07 -7.97
CA LEU A 59 20.77 3.57 -8.07
C LEU A 59 19.30 3.97 -7.80
N ILE A 60 19.03 4.80 -6.80
CA ILE A 60 17.68 5.01 -6.25
C ILE A 60 17.06 6.33 -6.74
N GLU A 61 15.87 6.26 -7.34
CA GLU A 61 14.94 7.40 -7.41
C GLU A 61 13.55 7.11 -6.80
N LYS A 62 13.18 5.83 -6.58
CA LYS A 62 12.03 5.39 -5.77
C LYS A 62 12.37 4.12 -4.97
N GLU A 63 11.70 3.93 -3.84
CA GLU A 63 11.98 2.86 -2.86
C GLU A 63 11.48 1.47 -3.32
N ILE A 64 12.34 0.44 -3.20
CA ILE A 64 11.94 -0.96 -3.35
C ILE A 64 11.21 -1.44 -2.08
N LYS A 65 10.16 -2.26 -2.25
CA LYS A 65 9.25 -2.70 -1.19
C LYS A 65 9.84 -3.68 -0.15
N ASP A 66 11.07 -4.14 -0.32
CA ASP A 66 11.80 -4.91 0.71
C ASP A 66 13.15 -4.26 1.09
N SER A 67 13.06 -3.08 1.69
CA SER A 67 14.21 -2.25 2.09
C SER A 67 14.93 -2.73 3.37
N GLN A 68 14.65 -3.94 3.87
CA GLN A 68 15.15 -4.44 5.17
C GLN A 68 16.07 -5.67 5.06
N GLY A 69 16.33 -6.19 3.85
CA GLY A 69 17.38 -7.19 3.60
C GLY A 69 18.74 -6.56 3.24
N ILE A 70 19.84 -7.16 3.69
CA ILE A 70 21.20 -6.83 3.19
C ILE A 70 21.56 -7.84 2.10
N HIS A 71 21.46 -7.42 0.84
CA HIS A 71 21.84 -8.24 -0.31
C HIS A 71 23.32 -8.01 -0.67
N ARG A 72 24.11 -9.09 -0.80
CA ARG A 72 25.55 -9.07 -1.11
C ARG A 72 25.83 -9.92 -2.35
N PHE A 73 26.51 -9.34 -3.32
CA PHE A 73 26.91 -10.03 -4.56
C PHE A 73 28.43 -10.20 -4.59
N TYR A 74 28.89 -11.44 -4.72
CA TYR A 74 30.30 -11.80 -4.89
C TYR A 74 30.48 -12.29 -6.33
N ILE A 75 31.12 -11.49 -7.17
CA ILE A 75 31.35 -11.81 -8.59
C ILE A 75 32.83 -12.11 -8.80
N GLY A 76 33.15 -13.34 -9.23
CA GLY A 76 34.54 -13.83 -9.35
C GLY A 76 35.30 -13.25 -10.54
N ASN A 77 34.66 -13.16 -11.71
CA ASN A 77 35.24 -12.59 -12.92
C ASN A 77 34.16 -11.89 -13.77
N ILE A 78 34.48 -10.70 -14.29
CA ILE A 78 33.62 -9.95 -15.21
C ILE A 78 34.42 -9.70 -16.49
N LYS A 79 33.94 -10.22 -17.62
CA LYS A 79 34.55 -10.03 -18.93
C LYS A 79 33.61 -9.25 -19.84
N ILE A 80 34.04 -8.05 -20.23
CA ILE A 80 33.36 -7.19 -21.20
C ILE A 80 34.24 -7.18 -22.45
N ASN A 81 33.69 -7.56 -23.61
CA ASN A 81 34.48 -7.65 -24.85
C ASN A 81 34.58 -6.30 -25.57
N GLU A 82 33.51 -5.50 -25.56
CA GLU A 82 33.43 -4.23 -26.30
C GLU A 82 32.62 -3.15 -25.54
N ILE A 83 33.06 -1.89 -25.64
CA ILE A 83 32.39 -0.71 -25.09
C ILE A 83 32.36 0.36 -26.17
N GLU A 84 31.18 0.87 -26.51
CA GLU A 84 31.00 1.91 -27.52
C GLU A 84 30.58 3.26 -26.91
N ASP A 85 30.79 4.33 -27.68
CA ASP A 85 30.50 5.73 -27.38
C ASP A 85 31.15 6.28 -26.10
N SER A 86 30.45 6.16 -24.96
CA SER A 86 30.82 6.75 -23.66
C SER A 86 30.56 5.78 -22.50
N GLY A 87 30.52 4.48 -22.81
CA GLY A 87 30.03 3.47 -21.88
C GLY A 87 30.78 3.42 -20.55
N THR A 88 30.01 3.41 -19.46
CA THR A 88 30.53 3.34 -18.08
C THR A 88 30.00 2.08 -17.42
N VAL A 89 30.88 1.37 -16.70
CA VAL A 89 30.54 0.11 -16.03
C VAL A 89 30.47 0.33 -14.52
N SER A 90 29.32 0.03 -13.95
CA SER A 90 28.91 0.24 -12.56
C SER A 90 28.06 -0.95 -12.06
N VAL A 91 27.42 -0.80 -10.89
CA VAL A 91 26.81 -1.88 -10.09
C VAL A 91 25.34 -1.47 -9.65
N GLY A 92 24.27 -1.81 -10.45
CA GLY A 92 22.75 -1.62 -10.52
C GLY A 92 21.83 -2.84 -10.90
N ILE A 93 20.57 -2.89 -10.49
CA ILE A 93 19.52 -3.79 -11.03
C ILE A 93 18.40 -2.88 -11.52
N THR A 94 17.76 -3.20 -12.65
CA THR A 94 16.68 -2.37 -13.22
C THR A 94 15.48 -3.23 -13.57
N GLU A 95 14.35 -3.02 -12.89
CA GLU A 95 13.04 -3.43 -13.39
C GLU A 95 12.50 -2.34 -14.31
N LYS A 96 11.89 -2.75 -15.41
CA LYS A 96 11.26 -1.84 -16.37
C LYS A 96 9.80 -1.70 -15.95
N GLU A 97 9.31 -0.47 -15.72
CA GLU A 97 7.87 -0.22 -15.59
C GLU A 97 7.21 -0.61 -16.94
N THR A 98 6.73 -1.85 -17.04
CA THR A 98 5.85 -2.29 -18.12
C THR A 98 4.43 -1.90 -17.72
N ASP A 99 3.81 -0.98 -18.48
CA ASP A 99 2.39 -0.57 -18.35
C ASP A 99 1.38 -1.71 -18.56
N THR A 100 1.83 -2.97 -18.62
CA THR A 100 0.97 -4.15 -18.63
C THR A 100 0.36 -4.36 -17.25
N GLU A 101 -0.97 -4.26 -17.17
CA GLU A 101 -1.76 -4.64 -15.99
C GLU A 101 -1.31 -6.03 -15.49
N SER A 102 -1.06 -6.15 -14.17
CA SER A 102 -0.70 -7.44 -13.56
C SER A 102 -1.80 -8.47 -13.84
N PRO A 103 -1.47 -9.70 -14.27
CA PRO A 103 -2.47 -10.70 -14.61
C PRO A 103 -3.44 -10.94 -13.45
N LYS A 104 -4.71 -11.19 -13.79
CA LYS A 104 -5.80 -11.49 -12.87
C LYS A 104 -6.75 -12.48 -13.55
N VAL A 105 -7.41 -13.33 -12.78
CA VAL A 105 -8.45 -14.24 -13.28
C VAL A 105 -9.80 -13.56 -13.15
N ILE A 106 -10.48 -13.35 -14.28
CA ILE A 106 -11.83 -12.81 -14.34
C ILE A 106 -12.81 -13.88 -13.82
N PRO A 107 -13.76 -13.58 -12.91
CA PRO A 107 -14.63 -14.58 -12.29
C PRO A 107 -15.40 -15.47 -13.27
N GLU A 108 -15.85 -14.92 -14.39
CA GLU A 108 -16.58 -15.63 -15.45
C GLU A 108 -15.70 -16.65 -16.19
N GLU A 109 -14.41 -16.33 -16.34
CA GLU A 109 -13.39 -17.11 -17.05
C GLU A 109 -12.65 -18.11 -16.15
N ALA A 110 -12.85 -18.02 -14.83
CA ALA A 110 -12.21 -18.90 -13.85
C ALA A 110 -12.58 -20.39 -14.05
N SER A 111 -11.70 -21.27 -13.57
CA SER A 111 -12.03 -22.70 -13.45
C SER A 111 -13.12 -22.90 -12.41
N GLU A 112 -13.88 -24.01 -12.50
CA GLU A 112 -15.02 -24.26 -11.62
C GLU A 112 -14.61 -24.29 -10.12
N GLU A 113 -13.45 -24.85 -9.77
CA GLU A 113 -12.91 -24.80 -8.40
C GLU A 113 -12.66 -23.36 -7.91
N ILE A 114 -12.19 -22.47 -8.78
CA ILE A 114 -11.94 -21.06 -8.44
C ILE A 114 -13.25 -20.28 -8.40
N LYS A 115 -14.26 -20.63 -9.20
CA LYS A 115 -15.61 -20.06 -9.12
C LYS A 115 -16.30 -20.41 -7.81
N GLU A 116 -16.25 -21.68 -7.39
CA GLU A 116 -16.77 -22.11 -6.08
C GLU A 116 -16.12 -21.31 -4.95
N LEU A 117 -14.79 -21.12 -5.01
CA LEU A 117 -14.03 -20.34 -4.05
C LEU A 117 -14.38 -18.84 -4.07
N PHE A 118 -14.62 -18.26 -5.25
CA PHE A 118 -15.08 -16.88 -5.41
C PHE A 118 -16.50 -16.64 -4.88
N GLU A 119 -17.42 -17.59 -5.07
CA GLU A 119 -18.76 -17.52 -4.45
C GLU A 119 -18.67 -17.67 -2.92
N GLU A 120 -17.79 -18.52 -2.40
CA GLU A 120 -17.52 -18.63 -0.96
C GLU A 120 -16.99 -17.30 -0.38
N ILE A 121 -16.05 -16.66 -1.07
CA ILE A 121 -15.50 -15.33 -0.70
C ILE A 121 -16.60 -14.27 -0.66
N LYS A 122 -17.42 -14.17 -1.71
CA LYS A 122 -18.53 -13.20 -1.78
C LYS A 122 -19.55 -13.43 -0.66
N SER A 123 -19.92 -14.69 -0.42
CA SER A 123 -20.87 -15.07 0.61
C SER A 123 -20.36 -14.75 2.03
N HIS A 124 -19.12 -15.12 2.35
CA HIS A 124 -18.54 -14.92 3.68
C HIS A 124 -18.26 -13.45 4.01
N LEU A 125 -17.79 -12.68 3.03
CA LEU A 125 -17.61 -11.23 3.18
C LEU A 125 -18.93 -10.45 3.03
N ALA A 126 -20.00 -11.07 2.53
CA ALA A 126 -21.25 -10.41 2.15
C ALA A 126 -20.98 -9.19 1.24
N ILE A 127 -20.48 -9.47 0.03
CA ILE A 127 -20.12 -8.49 -1.01
C ILE A 127 -20.61 -8.97 -2.38
N GLU A 128 -20.91 -8.04 -3.29
CA GLU A 128 -21.52 -8.35 -4.60
C GLU A 128 -20.49 -8.81 -5.64
N GLU A 129 -19.29 -8.21 -5.64
CA GLU A 129 -18.22 -8.50 -6.60
C GLU A 129 -17.03 -9.20 -5.95
N VAL A 130 -16.32 -10.01 -6.73
CA VAL A 130 -15.06 -10.65 -6.29
C VAL A 130 -13.95 -9.59 -6.26
N PRO A 131 -13.32 -9.31 -5.10
CA PRO A 131 -12.28 -8.30 -5.01
C PRO A 131 -11.08 -8.61 -5.90
N VAL A 132 -10.54 -7.57 -6.57
CA VAL A 132 -9.35 -7.68 -7.44
C VAL A 132 -8.15 -8.31 -6.73
N PHE A 133 -8.04 -8.20 -5.39
CA PHE A 133 -7.03 -8.94 -4.61
C PHE A 133 -7.13 -10.45 -4.84
N PHE A 134 -8.31 -11.04 -4.65
CA PHE A 134 -8.52 -12.48 -4.86
C PHE A 134 -8.45 -12.87 -6.35
N GLN A 135 -8.89 -11.99 -7.27
CA GLN A 135 -8.71 -12.20 -8.72
C GLN A 135 -7.22 -12.29 -9.12
N LYS A 136 -6.34 -11.49 -8.49
CA LYS A 136 -4.89 -11.59 -8.71
C LYS A 136 -4.30 -12.84 -8.07
N LEU A 137 -4.70 -13.18 -6.84
CA LEU A 137 -4.24 -14.43 -6.20
C LEU A 137 -4.68 -15.68 -6.98
N ALA A 138 -5.83 -15.65 -7.66
CA ALA A 138 -6.32 -16.76 -8.49
C ALA A 138 -5.40 -17.14 -9.67
N VAL A 139 -4.45 -16.29 -10.06
CA VAL A 139 -3.39 -16.64 -11.02
C VAL A 139 -2.53 -17.79 -10.50
N GLU A 140 -2.39 -17.89 -9.18
CA GLU A 140 -1.79 -19.02 -8.45
C GLU A 140 -2.86 -19.70 -7.59
N PRO A 141 -3.69 -20.61 -8.14
CA PRO A 141 -4.82 -21.25 -7.45
C PRO A 141 -4.51 -21.78 -6.04
N LYS A 142 -3.31 -22.34 -5.86
CA LYS A 142 -2.84 -22.86 -4.56
C LYS A 142 -2.65 -21.75 -3.52
N VAL A 143 -2.15 -20.58 -3.93
CA VAL A 143 -2.01 -19.41 -3.06
C VAL A 143 -3.38 -18.90 -2.63
N LEU A 144 -4.31 -18.70 -3.57
CA LEU A 144 -5.66 -18.25 -3.24
C LEU A 144 -6.36 -19.20 -2.25
N LYS A 145 -6.28 -20.51 -2.51
CA LYS A 145 -6.90 -21.55 -1.68
C LYS A 145 -6.34 -21.61 -0.26
N GLU A 146 -5.02 -21.70 -0.12
CA GLU A 146 -4.34 -21.74 1.18
C GLU A 146 -4.57 -20.43 1.96
N VAL A 147 -4.51 -19.27 1.30
CA VAL A 147 -4.85 -17.99 1.93
C VAL A 147 -6.28 -17.99 2.46
N TRP A 148 -7.25 -18.42 1.65
CA TRP A 148 -8.67 -18.42 2.04
C TRP A 148 -8.97 -19.42 3.16
N ASP A 149 -8.54 -20.67 3.03
CA ASP A 149 -8.87 -21.74 3.98
C ASP A 149 -8.31 -21.48 5.38
N LYS A 150 -7.13 -20.84 5.49
CA LYS A 150 -6.53 -20.49 6.78
C LYS A 150 -7.09 -19.19 7.39
N SER A 151 -7.59 -18.26 6.58
CA SER A 151 -8.03 -16.93 7.05
C SER A 151 -9.55 -16.79 7.28
N LYS A 152 -10.39 -17.48 6.50
CA LYS A 152 -11.86 -17.30 6.52
C LYS A 152 -12.47 -17.48 7.91
N ASN A 153 -12.00 -18.46 8.67
CA ASN A 153 -12.49 -18.76 10.03
C ASN A 153 -11.92 -17.82 11.11
N LYS A 154 -10.91 -17.00 10.80
CA LYS A 154 -10.29 -16.05 11.75
C LYS A 154 -11.03 -14.71 11.80
N LEU A 155 -11.84 -14.40 10.78
CA LEU A 155 -12.71 -13.21 10.74
C LEU A 155 -14.18 -13.61 10.82
N GLN A 156 -14.84 -13.24 11.91
CA GLN A 156 -16.29 -13.36 12.03
C GLN A 156 -16.97 -12.26 11.19
N THR A 157 -18.10 -12.59 10.55
CA THR A 157 -18.90 -11.64 9.75
C THR A 157 -19.28 -10.38 10.53
N THR A 158 -19.50 -10.49 11.84
CA THR A 158 -19.75 -9.36 12.76
C THR A 158 -18.55 -8.41 12.90
N GLN A 159 -17.33 -8.95 12.96
CA GLN A 159 -16.10 -8.15 13.04
C GLN A 159 -15.81 -7.44 11.71
N ILE A 160 -16.04 -8.14 10.58
CA ILE A 160 -15.93 -7.56 9.24
C ILE A 160 -16.92 -6.40 9.06
N GLN A 161 -18.16 -6.57 9.53
CA GLN A 161 -19.19 -5.54 9.47
C GLN A 161 -18.86 -4.34 10.37
N SER A 162 -18.43 -4.57 11.62
CA SER A 162 -18.08 -3.49 12.56
C SER A 162 -16.95 -2.62 12.01
N PHE A 163 -15.89 -3.25 11.48
CA PHE A 163 -14.77 -2.55 10.84
C PHE A 163 -15.21 -1.68 9.65
N TYR A 164 -16.14 -2.18 8.82
CA TYR A 164 -16.69 -1.39 7.71
C TYR A 164 -17.47 -0.16 8.21
N GLU A 165 -18.31 -0.33 9.23
CA GLU A 165 -19.06 0.77 9.85
C GLU A 165 -18.14 1.81 10.52
N GLU A 166 -17.09 1.37 11.19
CA GLU A 166 -16.06 2.23 11.80
C GLU A 166 -15.25 2.99 10.74
N ILE A 167 -14.98 2.38 9.58
CA ILE A 167 -14.35 3.08 8.45
C ILE A 167 -15.28 4.12 7.83
N LEU A 168 -16.58 3.82 7.65
CA LEU A 168 -17.55 4.84 7.25
C LEU A 168 -17.63 5.98 8.27
N GLN A 169 -17.56 5.68 9.57
CA GLN A 169 -17.55 6.69 10.63
C GLN A 169 -16.29 7.59 10.55
N ILE A 170 -15.12 7.02 10.26
CA ILE A 170 -13.88 7.80 10.06
C ILE A 170 -14.00 8.69 8.81
N LEU A 171 -14.53 8.15 7.71
CA LEU A 171 -14.74 8.90 6.45
C LEU A 171 -15.78 10.02 6.60
N SER A 172 -16.80 9.83 7.43
CA SER A 172 -17.82 10.86 7.72
C SER A 172 -17.27 12.10 8.45
N GLN A 173 -16.05 12.03 8.98
CA GLN A 173 -15.34 13.17 9.58
C GLN A 173 -14.57 14.01 8.55
N LEU A 174 -14.58 13.65 7.27
CA LEU A 174 -13.91 14.41 6.22
C LEU A 174 -14.57 15.80 6.06
N PRO A 175 -13.78 16.88 5.93
CA PRO A 175 -14.32 18.21 5.67
C PRO A 175 -15.06 18.23 4.33
N ASP A 176 -16.23 18.88 4.29
CA ASP A 176 -17.04 19.00 3.07
C ASP A 176 -16.45 19.92 1.99
N GLY A 177 -15.41 20.69 2.33
CA GLY A 177 -14.89 21.78 1.51
C GLY A 177 -15.65 23.09 1.74
N GLU A 178 -15.02 24.22 1.40
CA GLU A 178 -15.72 25.51 1.44
C GLU A 178 -16.78 25.58 0.33
N GLN A 179 -17.99 26.02 0.71
CA GLN A 179 -19.26 25.61 0.11
C GLN A 179 -19.77 26.48 -1.05
N ASP A 180 -18.89 26.92 -1.96
CA ASP A 180 -19.27 27.81 -3.09
C ASP A 180 -19.62 27.06 -4.40
N LEU A 181 -19.59 25.72 -4.41
CA LEU A 181 -20.08 24.91 -5.53
C LEU A 181 -21.52 24.46 -5.30
N ASP A 182 -22.45 24.99 -6.10
CA ASP A 182 -23.87 24.63 -6.06
C ASP A 182 -24.12 23.20 -6.58
N LEU A 183 -24.11 22.24 -5.65
CA LEU A 183 -24.41 20.84 -5.90
C LEU A 183 -25.83 20.58 -6.41
N SER A 184 -26.74 21.57 -6.42
CA SER A 184 -28.10 21.36 -6.95
C SER A 184 -28.09 20.95 -8.42
N ASN A 185 -27.11 21.42 -9.20
CA ASN A 185 -26.93 21.07 -10.62
C ASN A 185 -26.02 19.84 -10.82
N LEU A 186 -25.01 19.64 -9.97
CA LEU A 186 -24.11 18.49 -10.06
C LEU A 186 -24.85 17.21 -9.67
N THR A 187 -25.14 16.36 -10.65
CA THR A 187 -25.77 15.04 -10.44
C THR A 187 -25.04 14.04 -11.31
N ILE A 188 -24.70 12.88 -10.74
CA ILE A 188 -24.09 11.77 -11.47
C ILE A 188 -25.12 10.64 -11.63
N GLU A 189 -24.83 9.68 -12.51
CA GLU A 189 -25.75 8.57 -12.76
C GLU A 189 -25.88 7.67 -11.52
N GLU A 190 -27.12 7.23 -11.23
CA GLU A 190 -27.46 6.37 -10.07
C GLU A 190 -26.59 5.11 -10.03
N ALA A 191 -26.34 4.48 -11.19
CA ALA A 191 -25.45 3.33 -11.30
C ALA A 191 -23.99 3.60 -10.88
N VAL A 192 -23.47 4.81 -11.10
CA VAL A 192 -22.11 5.19 -10.64
C VAL A 192 -22.09 5.34 -9.12
N CYS A 193 -23.19 5.84 -8.54
CA CYS A 193 -23.40 5.96 -7.10
C CYS A 193 -23.53 4.62 -6.39
N GLU A 194 -24.44 3.76 -6.84
CA GLU A 194 -24.60 2.39 -6.33
C GLU A 194 -23.27 1.64 -6.37
N ALA A 195 -22.60 1.64 -7.53
CA ALA A 195 -21.32 0.98 -7.69
C ALA A 195 -20.20 1.60 -6.83
N ALA A 196 -20.22 2.90 -6.53
CA ALA A 196 -19.28 3.52 -5.60
C ALA A 196 -19.51 3.03 -4.16
N VAL A 197 -20.76 2.93 -3.71
CA VAL A 197 -21.10 2.41 -2.37
C VAL A 197 -20.72 0.92 -2.26
N THR A 198 -21.10 0.08 -3.22
CA THR A 198 -20.70 -1.33 -3.28
C THR A 198 -19.17 -1.49 -3.27
N ARG A 199 -18.42 -0.61 -3.97
CA ARG A 199 -16.95 -0.62 -3.95
C ARG A 199 -16.36 -0.25 -2.59
N ILE A 200 -16.89 0.76 -1.89
CA ILE A 200 -16.40 1.14 -0.55
C ILE A 200 -16.54 -0.03 0.41
N GLU A 201 -17.68 -0.73 0.40
CA GLU A 201 -17.92 -1.94 1.19
C GLU A 201 -16.95 -3.06 0.79
N THR A 202 -16.88 -3.38 -0.50
CA THR A 202 -16.01 -4.43 -1.07
C THR A 202 -14.54 -4.21 -0.71
N TYR A 203 -14.03 -2.99 -0.89
CA TYR A 203 -12.65 -2.67 -0.56
C TYR A 203 -12.41 -2.69 0.95
N SER A 204 -13.31 -2.16 1.78
CA SER A 204 -13.16 -2.16 3.25
C SER A 204 -13.14 -3.59 3.81
N LYS A 205 -14.09 -4.43 3.40
CA LYS A 205 -14.18 -5.83 3.86
C LYS A 205 -13.05 -6.73 3.32
N THR A 206 -12.47 -6.39 2.17
CA THR A 206 -11.22 -7.05 1.70
C THR A 206 -10.00 -6.56 2.47
N LEU A 207 -9.97 -5.27 2.82
CA LEU A 207 -8.82 -4.63 3.45
C LEU A 207 -8.54 -5.22 4.84
N ILE A 208 -9.56 -5.46 5.67
CA ILE A 208 -9.38 -6.16 6.95
C ILE A 208 -8.73 -7.55 6.80
N MET A 209 -9.12 -8.31 5.76
CA MET A 209 -8.50 -9.61 5.46
C MET A 209 -7.03 -9.48 5.08
N MET A 210 -6.69 -8.50 4.22
CA MET A 210 -5.30 -8.24 3.84
C MET A 210 -4.44 -7.74 5.02
N ILE A 211 -5.01 -6.94 5.91
CA ILE A 211 -4.34 -6.46 7.13
C ILE A 211 -4.09 -7.62 8.09
N LEU A 212 -5.07 -8.50 8.31
CA LEU A 212 -4.91 -9.70 9.13
C LEU A 212 -3.79 -10.60 8.58
N LEU A 213 -3.85 -10.94 7.28
CA LEU A 213 -2.80 -11.72 6.62
C LEU A 213 -1.42 -11.07 6.75
N LEU A 214 -1.31 -9.77 6.49
CA LEU A 214 -0.03 -9.06 6.55
C LEU A 214 0.54 -8.99 7.99
N GLN A 215 -0.32 -8.83 9.00
CA GLN A 215 0.07 -8.82 10.40
C GLN A 215 0.44 -10.23 10.91
N SER A 216 -0.25 -11.28 10.47
CA SER A 216 0.10 -12.67 10.76
C SER A 216 1.45 -13.07 10.17
N LEU A 217 1.68 -12.73 8.90
CA LEU A 217 2.87 -13.16 8.16
C LEU A 217 4.10 -12.28 8.41
N LEU A 218 3.90 -10.98 8.64
CA LEU A 218 4.97 -10.02 8.95
C LEU A 218 4.62 -9.19 10.21
N PRO A 219 4.64 -9.80 11.42
CA PRO A 219 4.24 -9.14 12.65
C PRO A 219 4.93 -7.80 12.89
N GLY A 220 4.13 -6.75 13.06
CA GLY A 220 4.62 -5.39 13.30
C GLY A 220 5.11 -4.65 12.05
N TYR A 221 4.97 -5.21 10.83
CA TYR A 221 5.21 -4.50 9.58
C TYR A 221 4.36 -3.22 9.51
N LEU A 222 3.06 -3.34 9.70
CA LEU A 222 2.10 -2.23 9.67
C LEU A 222 2.44 -1.14 10.69
N LYS A 223 2.90 -1.53 11.88
CA LYS A 223 3.33 -0.63 12.96
C LYS A 223 4.62 0.15 12.62
N LYS A 224 5.54 -0.47 11.86
CA LYS A 224 6.73 0.19 11.30
C LYS A 224 6.37 1.09 10.11
N ASP A 225 5.45 0.66 9.24
CA ASP A 225 4.97 1.42 8.08
C ASP A 225 4.28 2.73 8.50
N LEU A 226 3.41 2.66 9.50
CA LEU A 226 2.75 3.81 10.15
C LEU A 226 3.71 4.93 10.58
N GLN A 227 4.96 4.59 10.94
CA GLN A 227 5.98 5.55 11.36
C GLN A 227 6.81 6.14 10.21
N LYS A 228 6.71 5.57 8.99
CA LYS A 228 7.53 5.95 7.83
C LYS A 228 6.74 6.50 6.65
N ASN A 229 5.54 5.97 6.42
CA ASN A 229 4.68 6.23 5.27
C ASN A 229 3.40 6.99 5.66
N MET A 230 3.53 7.92 6.61
CA MET A 230 2.74 9.17 6.54
C MET A 230 3.02 9.76 5.16
N MET A 231 1.98 10.03 4.35
CA MET A 231 2.14 10.50 2.96
C MET A 231 3.26 11.53 2.92
N LYS A 232 4.39 11.22 2.28
CA LYS A 232 5.46 12.20 2.10
C LYS A 232 4.79 13.40 1.46
N GLN A 233 4.65 14.50 2.20
CA GLN A 233 3.95 15.70 1.76
C GLN A 233 4.74 16.33 0.60
N LYS A 234 4.67 15.70 -0.58
CA LYS A 234 4.83 16.31 -1.88
C LYS A 234 3.66 17.26 -1.96
N LYS A 235 3.86 18.42 -1.34
CA LYS A 235 2.92 19.52 -1.24
C LYS A 235 2.19 19.57 -2.56
N ILE A 236 0.86 19.44 -2.53
CA ILE A 236 0.03 19.78 -3.68
C ILE A 236 0.11 21.30 -3.81
N TYR A 237 1.26 21.78 -4.25
CA TYR A 237 1.42 23.11 -4.78
C TYR A 237 0.55 23.15 -6.00
N ALA A 238 -0.63 23.74 -5.84
CA ALA A 238 -1.55 24.00 -6.91
C ALA A 238 -0.81 24.71 -8.05
N HIS A 239 -0.44 23.93 -9.07
CA HIS A 239 -0.27 24.43 -10.44
C HIS A 239 -1.63 24.54 -11.14
N VAL A 240 -2.69 24.75 -10.35
CA VAL A 240 -3.93 25.37 -10.79
C VAL A 240 -3.82 26.87 -10.51
N GLN A 241 -2.85 27.51 -11.17
CA GLN A 241 -2.97 28.93 -11.46
C GLN A 241 -4.10 29.05 -12.50
N GLN A 242 -5.34 29.25 -12.06
CA GLN A 242 -6.33 29.81 -12.97
C GLN A 242 -5.89 31.25 -13.29
N PRO A 243 -5.75 31.56 -14.58
CA PRO A 243 -6.76 32.42 -15.17
C PRO A 243 -7.18 31.98 -16.59
N ASN A 244 -8.50 31.84 -16.79
CA ASN A 244 -9.17 31.84 -18.10
C ASN A 244 -9.00 30.62 -19.03
N GLY A 245 -8.59 29.44 -18.52
CA GLY A 245 -8.63 28.19 -19.29
C GLY A 245 -9.53 27.14 -18.63
N GLN A 246 -10.39 26.46 -19.41
CA GLN A 246 -10.99 25.20 -18.97
C GLN A 246 -9.85 24.22 -18.65
N VAL A 247 -9.81 23.70 -17.42
CA VAL A 247 -8.86 22.66 -17.06
C VAL A 247 -9.39 21.33 -17.59
N ASP A 248 -8.56 20.63 -18.37
CA ASP A 248 -8.88 19.34 -18.95
C ASP A 248 -9.13 18.28 -17.85
N SER A 249 -10.27 17.59 -17.90
CA SER A 249 -10.61 16.48 -17.01
C SER A 249 -9.50 15.44 -16.95
N ILE A 250 -8.86 15.12 -18.09
CA ILE A 250 -7.78 14.13 -18.16
C ILE A 250 -6.55 14.61 -17.38
N GLN A 251 -6.26 15.92 -17.37
CA GLN A 251 -5.20 16.50 -16.56
C GLN A 251 -5.53 16.44 -15.06
N LEU A 252 -6.77 16.74 -14.67
CA LEU A 252 -7.22 16.62 -13.28
C LEU A 252 -7.12 15.17 -12.80
N MET A 253 -7.62 14.19 -13.56
CA MET A 253 -7.50 12.77 -13.23
C MET A 253 -6.05 12.30 -13.10
N ARG A 254 -5.17 12.75 -14.00
CA ARG A 254 -3.72 12.48 -13.90
C ARG A 254 -3.12 13.06 -12.61
N ASN A 255 -3.57 14.23 -12.18
CA ASN A 255 -3.13 14.85 -10.92
C ASN A 255 -3.65 14.08 -9.69
N ILE A 256 -4.91 13.62 -9.69
CA ILE A 256 -5.49 12.78 -8.62
C ILE A 256 -4.68 11.48 -8.49
N LYS A 257 -4.50 10.76 -9.60
CA LYS A 257 -3.71 9.52 -9.69
C LYS A 257 -2.30 9.71 -9.13
N LYS A 258 -1.62 10.78 -9.56
CA LYS A 258 -0.26 11.12 -9.11
C LYS A 258 -0.20 11.51 -7.63
N THR A 259 -1.21 12.21 -7.13
CA THR A 259 -1.28 12.65 -5.71
C THR A 259 -1.34 11.47 -4.76
N PHE A 260 -2.17 10.47 -5.08
CA PHE A 260 -2.31 9.26 -4.28
C PHE A 260 -1.25 8.20 -4.61
N GLU A 261 -0.31 8.51 -5.53
CA GLU A 261 0.73 7.59 -6.03
C GLU A 261 0.17 6.24 -6.51
N LEU A 262 -0.98 6.28 -7.21
CA LEU A 262 -1.71 5.11 -7.64
C LEU A 262 -1.32 4.62 -9.05
N ARG A 263 -1.32 3.30 -9.24
CA ARG A 263 -1.16 2.66 -10.55
C ARG A 263 -2.37 2.88 -11.46
N GLU A 264 -3.57 2.92 -10.90
CA GLU A 264 -4.83 3.26 -11.59
C GLU A 264 -5.78 4.02 -10.64
N LEU A 265 -6.82 4.65 -11.19
CA LEU A 265 -7.91 5.19 -10.39
C LEU A 265 -9.02 4.14 -10.22
N PRO A 266 -9.84 4.22 -9.15
CA PRO A 266 -11.07 3.42 -9.03
C PRO A 266 -11.96 3.56 -10.26
N THR A 267 -12.81 2.56 -10.52
CA THR A 267 -13.70 2.55 -11.68
C THR A 267 -14.65 3.75 -11.71
N SER A 268 -15.15 4.20 -10.55
CA SER A 268 -15.96 5.43 -10.45
C SER A 268 -15.31 6.65 -11.10
N TYR A 269 -14.00 6.80 -11.00
CA TYR A 269 -13.28 7.89 -11.65
C TYR A 269 -13.18 7.67 -13.16
N LYS A 270 -13.05 6.42 -13.63
CA LYS A 270 -13.12 6.11 -15.07
C LYS A 270 -14.50 6.47 -15.63
N ASP A 271 -15.57 6.12 -14.90
CA ASP A 271 -16.97 6.41 -15.27
C ASP A 271 -17.25 7.94 -15.28
N LEU A 272 -16.67 8.68 -14.33
CA LEU A 272 -16.82 10.13 -14.23
C LEU A 272 -15.88 10.94 -15.12
N ALA A 273 -14.95 10.31 -15.86
CA ALA A 273 -13.90 11.02 -16.60
C ALA A 273 -14.43 12.00 -17.67
N GLU A 274 -15.62 11.72 -18.23
CA GLU A 274 -16.28 12.59 -19.22
C GLU A 274 -17.06 13.75 -18.57
N ASN A 275 -17.42 13.66 -17.28
CA ASN A 275 -18.13 14.70 -16.54
C ASN A 275 -17.13 15.69 -15.91
N SER A 276 -16.78 16.74 -16.65
CA SER A 276 -15.79 17.74 -16.23
C SER A 276 -16.16 18.50 -14.95
N GLU A 277 -17.44 18.67 -14.65
CA GLU A 277 -17.91 19.31 -13.41
C GLU A 277 -17.68 18.38 -12.21
N ALA A 278 -18.02 17.10 -12.33
CA ALA A 278 -17.76 16.09 -11.28
C ALA A 278 -16.26 15.90 -11.03
N VAL A 279 -15.44 15.83 -12.08
CA VAL A 279 -13.97 15.74 -11.95
C VAL A 279 -13.38 16.98 -11.28
N THR A 280 -13.90 18.17 -11.61
CA THR A 280 -13.47 19.43 -10.97
C THR A 280 -13.86 19.46 -9.49
N TYR A 281 -15.09 19.04 -9.16
CA TYR A 281 -15.55 18.91 -7.77
C TYR A 281 -14.68 17.94 -6.97
N LEU A 282 -14.46 16.72 -7.48
CA LEU A 282 -13.61 15.71 -6.85
C LEU A 282 -12.18 16.22 -6.62
N TYR A 283 -11.59 16.89 -7.62
CA TYR A 283 -10.26 17.48 -7.49
C TYR A 283 -10.20 18.54 -6.40
N ASN A 284 -11.18 19.45 -6.35
CA ASN A 284 -11.22 20.52 -5.35
C ASN A 284 -11.40 19.95 -3.92
N ARG A 285 -12.32 19.00 -3.73
CA ARG A 285 -12.53 18.31 -2.44
C ARG A 285 -11.26 17.57 -1.99
N LEU A 286 -10.58 16.90 -2.92
CA LEU A 286 -9.30 16.23 -2.69
C LEU A 286 -8.16 17.19 -2.32
N VAL A 287 -8.09 18.39 -2.94
CA VAL A 287 -7.13 19.43 -2.55
C VAL A 287 -7.38 19.91 -1.12
N VAL A 288 -8.64 20.14 -0.72
CA VAL A 288 -8.98 20.48 0.67
C VAL A 288 -8.51 19.38 1.62
N ILE A 289 -8.84 18.12 1.33
CA ILE A 289 -8.46 16.99 2.19
C ILE A 289 -6.96 16.91 2.37
N VAL A 290 -6.16 16.93 1.30
CA VAL A 290 -4.69 16.79 1.42
C VAL A 290 -4.01 18.06 1.99
N SER A 291 -4.66 19.23 1.95
CA SER A 291 -4.09 20.48 2.47
C SER A 291 -4.47 20.82 3.92
N SER A 292 -5.59 20.32 4.44
CA SER A 292 -6.09 20.63 5.78
C SER A 292 -5.81 19.52 6.80
N GLU A 293 -6.32 18.29 6.59
CA GLU A 293 -6.36 17.25 7.64
C GLU A 293 -6.17 15.80 7.13
N GLY A 294 -6.01 15.57 5.83
CA GLY A 294 -6.07 14.23 5.22
C GLY A 294 -5.00 13.26 5.70
N GLU A 295 -3.82 13.78 6.08
CA GLU A 295 -2.76 12.97 6.69
C GLU A 295 -3.19 12.38 8.03
N ASP A 296 -4.01 13.10 8.81
CA ASP A 296 -4.55 12.62 10.08
C ASP A 296 -5.73 11.66 9.87
N MET A 297 -6.52 11.80 8.80
CA MET A 297 -7.51 10.78 8.43
C MET A 297 -6.82 9.44 8.06
N PHE A 298 -5.80 9.44 7.21
CA PHE A 298 -5.07 8.20 6.88
C PHE A 298 -4.37 7.59 8.10
N LYS A 299 -3.90 8.40 9.06
CA LYS A 299 -3.44 7.90 10.37
C LYS A 299 -4.58 7.28 11.17
N LYS A 300 -5.76 7.91 11.26
CA LYS A 300 -6.93 7.36 11.97
C LYS A 300 -7.32 6.00 11.40
N MET A 301 -7.47 5.89 10.08
CA MET A 301 -7.74 4.62 9.39
C MET A 301 -6.67 3.57 9.70
N LYS A 302 -5.38 3.88 9.49
CA LYS A 302 -4.28 2.93 9.78
C LYS A 302 -4.13 2.56 11.27
N SER A 303 -4.47 3.46 12.20
CA SER A 303 -4.46 3.16 13.65
C SER A 303 -5.60 2.20 13.99
N HIS A 304 -6.80 2.49 13.49
CA HIS A 304 -7.95 1.62 13.66
C HIS A 304 -7.71 0.23 13.02
N PHE A 305 -7.08 0.17 11.85
CA PHE A 305 -6.63 -1.09 11.23
C PHE A 305 -5.75 -1.94 12.16
N LEU A 306 -4.80 -1.30 12.87
CA LEU A 306 -3.98 -2.00 13.85
C LEU A 306 -4.79 -2.44 15.06
N GLU A 307 -5.59 -1.56 15.65
CA GLU A 307 -6.37 -1.86 16.86
C GLU A 307 -7.31 -3.04 16.64
N THR A 308 -8.02 -3.06 15.50
CA THR A 308 -8.92 -4.16 15.14
C THR A 308 -8.17 -5.48 14.98
N VAL A 309 -7.01 -5.52 14.31
CA VAL A 309 -6.26 -6.76 14.11
C VAL A 309 -5.39 -7.16 15.33
N GLU A 310 -4.94 -6.22 16.17
CA GLU A 310 -4.33 -6.49 17.49
C GLU A 310 -5.35 -7.16 18.45
N SER A 311 -6.67 -7.00 18.21
CA SER A 311 -7.73 -7.72 18.95
C SER A 311 -8.04 -9.14 18.41
N MET A 312 -7.46 -9.54 17.28
CA MET A 312 -7.76 -10.79 16.58
C MET A 312 -6.72 -11.88 16.82
N GLU A 313 -7.09 -13.14 16.54
CA GLU A 313 -6.18 -14.28 16.59
C GLU A 313 -5.26 -14.28 15.36
N GLN A 314 -3.99 -13.92 15.54
CA GLN A 314 -3.04 -13.68 14.45
C GLN A 314 -2.32 -14.94 13.94
N ASP A 315 -2.66 -16.12 14.45
CA ASP A 315 -2.00 -17.39 14.09
C ASP A 315 -2.55 -17.94 12.75
N ILE A 316 -2.07 -17.36 11.64
CA ILE A 316 -2.27 -17.86 10.27
C ILE A 316 -0.95 -18.43 9.76
N GLU A 317 -0.84 -19.76 9.74
CA GLU A 317 0.31 -20.49 9.19
C GLU A 317 0.01 -20.97 7.76
N LEU A 318 0.65 -20.35 6.76
CA LEU A 318 0.56 -20.74 5.34
C LEU A 318 1.63 -21.80 4.98
N VAL A 319 1.67 -22.88 5.76
CA VAL A 319 2.73 -23.91 5.70
C VAL A 319 2.82 -24.64 4.36
N GLU A 320 1.77 -24.59 3.54
CA GLU A 320 1.77 -25.27 2.24
C GLU A 320 2.41 -24.44 1.11
N LEU A 321 2.67 -23.15 1.31
CA LEU A 321 3.26 -22.27 0.28
C LEU A 321 4.80 -22.35 0.29
N ASP A 322 5.39 -22.44 -0.92
CA ASP A 322 6.83 -22.31 -1.09
C ASP A 322 7.29 -20.84 -1.10
N SER A 323 8.59 -20.59 -1.20
CA SER A 323 9.18 -19.24 -1.16
C SER A 323 8.75 -18.35 -2.33
N GLU A 324 8.47 -18.91 -3.51
CA GLU A 324 8.02 -18.15 -4.68
C GLU A 324 6.56 -17.75 -4.50
N GLN A 325 5.72 -18.69 -4.06
CA GLN A 325 4.31 -18.48 -3.71
C GLN A 325 4.13 -17.47 -2.56
N MET A 326 4.98 -17.53 -1.53
CA MET A 326 5.02 -16.53 -0.46
C MET A 326 5.47 -15.16 -0.97
N GLY A 327 6.50 -15.10 -1.82
CA GLY A 327 6.95 -13.84 -2.45
C GLY A 327 5.86 -13.18 -3.30
N PHE A 328 5.14 -13.99 -4.09
CA PHE A 328 3.97 -13.56 -4.86
C PHE A 328 2.86 -12.99 -3.97
N LEU A 329 2.52 -13.69 -2.88
CA LEU A 329 1.51 -13.22 -1.91
C LEU A 329 1.93 -11.89 -1.25
N TYR A 330 3.19 -11.78 -0.79
CA TYR A 330 3.71 -10.56 -0.17
C TYR A 330 3.68 -9.36 -1.12
N GLY A 331 4.12 -9.54 -2.37
CA GLY A 331 4.08 -8.48 -3.38
C GLY A 331 2.66 -7.94 -3.62
N HIS A 332 1.67 -8.82 -3.58
CA HIS A 332 0.25 -8.46 -3.67
C HIS A 332 -0.28 -7.79 -2.40
N LEU A 333 -0.09 -8.36 -1.21
CA LEU A 333 -0.54 -7.77 0.06
C LEU A 333 0.02 -6.35 0.24
N LEU A 334 1.33 -6.17 0.09
CA LEU A 334 2.00 -4.87 0.26
C LEU A 334 1.58 -3.82 -0.77
N THR A 335 0.99 -4.21 -1.89
CA THR A 335 0.50 -3.28 -2.92
C THR A 335 -0.99 -3.00 -2.74
N MET A 336 -1.78 -4.04 -2.55
CA MET A 336 -3.24 -3.96 -2.51
C MET A 336 -3.75 -3.36 -1.19
N VAL A 337 -3.08 -3.55 -0.04
CA VAL A 337 -3.42 -2.85 1.22
C VAL A 337 -3.32 -1.33 1.05
N GLU A 338 -2.25 -0.86 0.42
CA GLU A 338 -2.03 0.55 0.18
C GLU A 338 -3.03 1.11 -0.83
N GLU A 339 -3.22 0.44 -1.98
CA GLU A 339 -4.18 0.84 -3.01
C GLU A 339 -5.63 0.84 -2.50
N TYR A 340 -6.07 -0.19 -1.76
CA TYR A 340 -7.46 -0.28 -1.28
C TYR A 340 -7.77 0.79 -0.23
N SER A 341 -6.83 1.08 0.69
CA SER A 341 -7.02 2.18 1.65
C SER A 341 -7.23 3.54 0.97
N LYS A 342 -6.62 3.74 -0.20
CA LYS A 342 -6.76 4.93 -1.04
C LYS A 342 -8.05 4.89 -1.87
N TYR A 343 -8.42 3.74 -2.42
CA TYR A 343 -9.66 3.58 -3.19
C TYR A 343 -10.91 3.80 -2.34
N VAL A 344 -10.95 3.26 -1.12
CA VAL A 344 -12.02 3.52 -0.12
C VAL A 344 -12.27 5.02 0.05
N VAL A 345 -11.20 5.80 0.23
CA VAL A 345 -11.30 7.26 0.38
C VAL A 345 -11.78 7.91 -0.92
N LEU A 346 -11.23 7.52 -2.07
CA LEU A 346 -11.56 8.11 -3.36
C LEU A 346 -13.01 7.86 -3.78
N ASP A 347 -13.52 6.63 -3.66
CA ASP A 347 -14.94 6.32 -3.91
C ASP A 347 -15.85 7.04 -2.89
N TYR A 348 -15.43 7.20 -1.62
CA TYR A 348 -16.21 7.97 -0.65
C TYR A 348 -16.39 9.45 -1.05
N LEU A 349 -15.45 10.05 -1.79
CA LEU A 349 -15.62 11.42 -2.33
C LEU A 349 -16.68 11.51 -3.44
N VAL A 350 -17.10 10.38 -4.01
CA VAL A 350 -18.17 10.30 -5.02
C VAL A 350 -19.55 10.35 -4.36
N VAL A 351 -19.71 9.76 -3.17
CA VAL A 351 -20.99 9.63 -2.46
C VAL A 351 -21.75 10.96 -2.27
N PRO A 352 -21.12 12.11 -1.96
CA PRO A 352 -21.81 13.40 -1.85
C PRO A 352 -22.44 13.94 -3.15
N MET A 353 -22.15 13.35 -4.31
CA MET A 353 -22.79 13.69 -5.59
C MET A 353 -24.05 12.83 -5.90
N CYS A 354 -24.34 11.86 -5.03
CA CYS A 354 -25.52 11.00 -5.10
C CYS A 354 -26.72 11.71 -4.46
N LYS A 355 -27.88 11.67 -5.13
CA LYS A 355 -29.10 12.40 -4.74
C LYS A 355 -30.26 11.47 -4.44
#